data_AF-A0A2D5GFK3-F1
#
_entry.id   AF-A0A2D5GFK3-F1
#
_cell.length_a   1.000
_cell.length_b   1.000
_cell.length_c   1.000
_cell.angle_alpha   90.00
_cell.angle_beta   90.00
_cell.angle_gamma   90.00
#
_symmetry.space_group_name_H-M   'P 1'
#
loop_
_entity.id
_entity.type
_entity.pdbx_description
1 polymer ?
#
loop_
_entity_poly.entity_id
_entity_poly.type
_entity_poly.pdbx_seq_one_letter_code
_entity_poly.pdbx_strand_id
1 'polypeptide(L)'
;MILSEYKFRPESDSLAEENCADAASRLRKAFEDSADIIIINNLQVDVYDRQITVDHAVLHTYGLTLINSRTLYGKIEVNYRGEWSRSVKGRDIPLENPTELYKHISKAIRDNLVKNTDKILSKHNGAQKTFDGLPIELMFIQAPKCGLQGNGINSSNILFAEQLPNTIAKHYSSYKKRLYQQFGGMDVFRFISSDLYACADFLVGNEIDRTKYPEAQPDQSEEAQVKKPSRRVIVRTKRAGGGPGVIKARDIKPGKKKLAAMENNEMQN
;
A
#
# COMPACT_ATOMS: atom_id res chain seq x y z
N MET A 1 -0.57 13.04 2.38
CA MET A 1 0.32 14.19 2.05
C MET A 1 0.85 14.10 0.61
N ILE A 2 1.02 15.22 -0.08
CA ILE A 2 1.67 15.30 -1.42
C ILE A 2 3.02 15.99 -1.26
N LEU A 3 4.11 15.30 -1.60
CA LEU A 3 5.48 15.82 -1.46
C LEU A 3 5.96 16.55 -2.73
N SER A 4 5.57 16.07 -3.91
CA SER A 4 5.82 16.75 -5.17
C SER A 4 4.53 16.89 -5.96
N GLU A 5 4.26 18.12 -6.42
CA GLU A 5 3.08 18.42 -7.23
C GLU A 5 3.19 17.82 -8.63
N TYR A 6 2.03 17.46 -9.19
CA TYR A 6 1.96 16.98 -10.56
C TYR A 6 2.39 18.07 -11.54
N LYS A 7 3.23 17.70 -12.51
CA LYS A 7 3.67 18.59 -13.59
C LYS A 7 3.25 18.00 -14.93
N PHE A 8 2.40 18.75 -15.64
CA PHE A 8 1.99 18.46 -17.01
C PHE A 8 3.19 18.54 -17.96
N ARG A 9 3.29 17.59 -18.90
CA ARG A 9 4.36 17.53 -19.89
C ARG A 9 3.83 17.85 -21.29
N PRO A 10 4.01 19.07 -21.79
CA PRO A 10 3.46 19.47 -23.10
C PRO A 10 4.05 18.70 -24.28
N GLU A 11 5.22 18.09 -24.11
CA GLU A 11 5.91 17.27 -25.12
C GLU A 11 5.34 15.85 -25.27
N SER A 12 4.54 15.39 -24.31
CA SER A 12 3.90 14.08 -24.34
C SER A 12 2.62 14.07 -25.18
N ASP A 13 2.17 12.89 -25.59
CA ASP A 13 0.87 12.69 -26.24
C ASP A 13 -0.29 13.15 -25.33
N SER A 14 -1.27 13.87 -25.89
CA SER A 14 -2.42 14.41 -25.13
C SER A 14 -3.15 13.32 -24.35
N LEU A 15 -3.33 12.13 -24.93
CA LEU A 15 -4.04 11.03 -24.26
C LEU A 15 -3.21 10.46 -23.10
N ALA A 16 -1.89 10.43 -23.25
CA ALA A 16 -0.99 10.00 -22.19
C ALA A 16 -1.02 10.97 -21.01
N GLU A 17 -0.97 12.28 -21.28
CA GLU A 17 -1.02 13.30 -20.23
C GLU A 17 -2.38 13.42 -19.58
N GLU A 18 -3.47 13.30 -20.34
CA GLU A 18 -4.83 13.24 -19.79
C GLU A 18 -4.96 12.07 -18.81
N ASN A 19 -4.50 10.87 -19.18
CA ASN A 19 -4.53 9.71 -18.31
C ASN A 19 -3.66 9.89 -17.05
N CYS A 20 -2.49 10.53 -17.19
CA CYS A 20 -1.61 10.81 -16.06
C CYS A 20 -2.20 11.86 -15.11
N ALA A 21 -2.79 12.93 -15.64
CA ALA A 21 -3.47 13.96 -14.85
C ALA A 21 -4.69 13.37 -14.11
N ASP A 22 -5.43 12.48 -14.78
CA ASP A 22 -6.58 11.77 -14.21
C ASP A 22 -6.20 10.89 -13.02
N ALA A 23 -5.06 10.17 -13.13
CA ALA A 23 -4.47 9.40 -12.05
C ALA A 23 -3.99 10.29 -10.89
N ALA A 24 -3.25 11.37 -11.19
CA ALA A 24 -2.76 12.33 -10.19
C ALA A 24 -3.91 12.94 -9.37
N SER A 25 -4.97 13.39 -10.04
CA SER A 25 -6.16 13.98 -9.43
C SER A 25 -6.86 13.01 -8.48
N ARG A 26 -6.99 11.74 -8.87
CA ARG A 26 -7.58 10.68 -8.02
C ARG A 26 -6.73 10.37 -6.80
N LEU A 27 -5.40 10.26 -6.97
CA LEU A 27 -4.49 10.04 -5.86
C LEU A 27 -4.57 11.18 -4.85
N ARG A 28 -4.53 12.42 -5.33
CA ARG A 28 -4.69 13.63 -4.50
C ARG A 28 -6.00 13.59 -3.71
N LYS A 29 -7.13 13.47 -4.40
CA LYS A 29 -8.46 13.45 -3.78
C LYS A 29 -8.62 12.32 -2.75
N ALA A 30 -7.96 11.19 -2.94
CA ALA A 30 -8.09 10.04 -2.06
C ALA A 30 -7.18 10.11 -0.82
N PHE A 31 -6.00 10.72 -0.92
CA PHE A 31 -4.95 10.59 0.09
C PHE A 31 -4.31 11.91 0.54
N GLU A 32 -4.82 13.07 0.13
CA GLU A 32 -4.27 14.38 0.54
C GLU A 32 -4.20 14.52 2.07
N ASP A 33 -5.28 14.13 2.77
CA ASP A 33 -5.42 14.19 4.22
C ASP A 33 -4.88 12.97 4.97
N SER A 34 -4.29 12.00 4.25
CA SER A 34 -3.73 10.81 4.89
C SER A 34 -2.34 11.10 5.47
N ALA A 35 -2.18 10.84 6.78
CA ALA A 35 -0.90 10.95 7.48
C ALA A 35 0.04 9.74 7.24
N ASP A 36 -0.54 8.60 6.86
CA ASP A 36 0.17 7.33 6.64
C ASP A 36 0.63 7.14 5.18
N ILE A 37 0.29 8.09 4.30
CA ILE A 37 0.52 7.99 2.85
C ILE A 37 1.14 9.30 2.34
N ILE A 38 2.23 9.15 1.60
CA ILE A 38 2.94 10.22 0.92
C ILE A 38 2.91 9.95 -0.59
N ILE A 39 2.45 10.93 -1.36
CA ILE A 39 2.43 10.88 -2.83
C ILE A 39 3.61 11.69 -3.37
N ILE A 40 4.37 11.09 -4.27
CA ILE A 40 5.48 11.69 -5.01
C ILE A 40 5.14 11.60 -6.50
N ASN A 41 4.85 12.73 -7.13
CA ASN A 41 4.69 12.81 -8.57
C ASN A 41 6.03 13.03 -9.27
N ASN A 42 6.18 12.45 -10.46
CA ASN A 42 7.34 12.60 -11.33
C ASN A 42 8.67 12.24 -10.64
N LEU A 43 8.70 11.10 -9.93
CA LEU A 43 9.89 10.61 -9.23
C LEU A 43 10.99 10.25 -10.24
N GLN A 44 12.16 10.84 -10.12
CA GLN A 44 13.32 10.53 -10.96
C GLN A 44 14.10 9.35 -10.36
N VAL A 45 14.45 8.38 -11.21
CA VAL A 45 15.18 7.18 -10.80
C VAL A 45 16.25 6.89 -11.83
N ASP A 46 17.49 6.75 -11.37
CA ASP A 46 18.58 6.33 -12.22
C ASP A 46 18.57 4.80 -12.36
N VAL A 47 18.47 4.32 -13.61
CA VAL A 47 18.45 2.90 -13.95
C VAL A 47 19.46 2.65 -15.07
N TYR A 48 20.49 1.87 -14.77
CA TYR A 48 21.68 1.73 -15.62
C TYR A 48 22.31 3.12 -15.86
N ASP A 49 22.45 3.53 -17.12
CA ASP A 49 23.05 4.81 -17.52
C ASP A 49 22.01 5.86 -17.95
N ARG A 50 20.73 5.68 -17.56
CA ARG A 50 19.65 6.61 -17.89
C ARG A 50 18.84 7.01 -16.66
N GLN A 51 18.41 8.27 -16.63
CA GLN A 51 17.42 8.75 -15.69
C GLN A 51 16.01 8.48 -16.27
N ILE A 52 15.17 7.83 -15.48
CA ILE A 52 13.79 7.50 -15.84
C ILE A 52 12.86 8.22 -14.88
N THR A 53 11.78 8.80 -15.41
CA THR A 53 10.72 9.31 -14.54
C THR A 53 9.63 8.27 -14.32
N VAL A 54 9.34 7.98 -13.05
CA VAL A 54 8.13 7.29 -12.61
C VAL A 54 7.01 8.33 -12.47
N ASP A 55 5.86 8.06 -13.09
CA ASP A 55 4.74 9.01 -13.13
C ASP A 55 4.24 9.37 -11.73
N HIS A 56 3.96 8.36 -10.91
CA HIS A 56 3.58 8.53 -9.51
C HIS A 56 4.20 7.43 -8.64
N ALA A 57 4.67 7.81 -7.47
CA ALA A 57 5.07 6.90 -6.41
C ALA A 57 4.23 7.18 -5.17
N VAL A 58 3.67 6.13 -4.57
CA VAL A 58 2.87 6.23 -3.35
C VAL A 58 3.58 5.46 -2.26
N LEU A 59 4.17 6.19 -1.33
CA LEU A 59 4.82 5.62 -0.16
C LEU A 59 3.79 5.52 0.96
N HIS A 60 3.71 4.37 1.62
CA HIS A 60 2.86 4.18 2.79
C HIS A 60 3.62 3.40 3.87
N THR A 61 3.08 3.35 5.09
CA THR A 61 3.73 2.73 6.27
C THR A 61 4.26 1.31 6.05
N TYR A 62 3.77 0.58 5.05
CA TYR A 62 4.09 -0.83 4.81
C TYR A 62 4.77 -1.10 3.47
N GLY A 63 5.05 -0.08 2.65
CA GLY A 63 5.49 -0.34 1.29
C GLY A 63 5.51 0.89 0.38
N LEU A 64 5.83 0.63 -0.88
CA LEU A 64 5.90 1.60 -1.96
C LEU A 64 5.12 1.07 -3.16
N THR A 65 4.28 1.90 -3.77
CA THR A 65 3.63 1.60 -5.04
C THR A 65 4.20 2.51 -6.12
N LEU A 66 4.74 1.93 -7.20
CA LEU A 66 5.18 2.64 -8.40
C LEU A 66 4.10 2.53 -9.47
N ILE A 67 3.74 3.68 -10.04
CA ILE A 67 2.63 3.79 -10.97
C ILE A 67 3.16 4.30 -12.30
N ASN A 68 2.77 3.61 -13.38
CA ASN A 68 2.93 4.08 -14.75
C ASN A 68 1.55 4.44 -15.31
N SER A 69 1.36 5.65 -15.80
CA SER A 69 0.09 6.14 -16.32
C SER A 69 0.21 6.79 -17.70
N ARG A 70 1.43 6.95 -18.24
CA ARG A 70 1.63 7.54 -19.58
C ARG A 70 1.78 6.54 -20.72
N THR A 71 1.97 5.25 -20.44
CA THR A 71 2.37 4.29 -21.49
C THR A 71 1.20 3.54 -22.12
N LEU A 72 0.15 3.22 -21.36
CA LEU A 72 -0.91 2.33 -21.83
C LEU A 72 -2.09 3.09 -22.45
N TYR A 73 -1.92 3.52 -23.69
CA TYR A 73 -2.96 4.19 -24.48
C TYR A 73 -2.92 3.79 -25.96
N GLY A 74 -4.03 4.01 -26.67
CA GLY A 74 -4.17 3.65 -28.08
C GLY A 74 -4.31 2.14 -28.30
N LYS A 75 -3.85 1.64 -29.46
CA LYS A 75 -3.81 0.21 -29.77
C LYS A 75 -2.40 -0.32 -29.51
N ILE A 76 -2.28 -1.24 -28.57
CA ILE A 76 -1.02 -1.88 -28.17
C ILE A 76 -1.12 -3.37 -28.43
N GLU A 77 -0.10 -3.91 -29.09
CA GLU A 77 0.03 -5.33 -29.35
C GLU A 77 1.30 -5.89 -28.71
N VAL A 78 1.19 -7.09 -28.14
CA VAL A 78 2.32 -7.87 -27.65
C VAL A 78 2.44 -9.13 -28.47
N ASN A 79 3.54 -9.26 -29.20
CA ASN A 79 3.74 -10.41 -30.07
C ASN A 79 4.13 -11.67 -29.27
N TYR A 80 4.27 -12.82 -29.95
CA TYR A 80 4.62 -14.09 -29.30
C TYR A 80 6.00 -14.11 -28.61
N ARG A 81 6.88 -13.15 -28.91
CA ARG A 81 8.20 -12.98 -28.28
C ARG A 81 8.15 -12.06 -27.05
N GLY A 82 6.98 -11.49 -26.74
CA GLY A 82 6.83 -10.52 -25.66
C GLY A 82 7.30 -9.10 -26.03
N GLU A 83 7.50 -8.81 -27.31
CA GLU A 83 7.84 -7.47 -27.79
C GLU A 83 6.56 -6.64 -27.90
N TRP A 84 6.62 -5.40 -27.42
CA TRP A 84 5.48 -4.49 -27.42
C TRP A 84 5.56 -3.56 -28.63
N SER A 85 4.41 -3.31 -29.24
CA SER A 85 4.27 -2.31 -30.29
C SER A 85 3.00 -1.49 -30.07
N ARG A 86 3.01 -0.25 -30.56
CA ARG A 86 1.83 0.62 -30.61
C ARG A 86 1.49 0.96 -32.04
N SER A 87 0.23 0.79 -32.41
CA SER A 87 -0.26 1.22 -33.71
C SER A 87 -0.55 2.72 -33.72
N VAL A 88 0.21 3.48 -34.51
CA VAL A 88 0.08 4.93 -34.69
C VAL A 88 -0.13 5.21 -36.17
N LYS A 89 -1.28 5.80 -36.54
CA LYS A 89 -1.65 6.11 -37.94
C LYS A 89 -1.51 4.89 -38.88
N GLY A 90 -1.85 3.70 -38.39
CA GLY A 90 -1.79 2.45 -39.15
C GLY A 90 -0.39 1.84 -39.30
N ARG A 91 0.61 2.33 -38.56
CA ARG A 91 1.95 1.74 -38.48
C ARG A 91 2.24 1.29 -37.07
N ASP A 92 2.86 0.12 -36.93
CA ASP A 92 3.27 -0.39 -35.64
C ASP A 92 4.67 0.12 -35.30
N ILE A 93 4.75 0.87 -34.21
CA ILE A 93 5.98 1.46 -33.69
C ILE A 93 6.42 0.65 -32.48
N PRO A 94 7.71 0.26 -32.37
CA PRO A 94 8.21 -0.41 -31.19
C PRO A 94 7.93 0.38 -29.90
N LEU A 95 7.48 -0.31 -28.87
CA LEU A 95 7.21 0.23 -27.55
C LEU A 95 8.08 -0.53 -26.53
N GLU A 96 8.74 0.19 -25.62
CA GLU A 96 9.45 -0.46 -24.52
C GLU A 96 8.44 -1.19 -23.61
N ASN A 97 8.74 -2.41 -23.19
CA ASN A 97 7.87 -3.16 -22.28
C ASN A 97 7.83 -2.47 -20.91
N PRO A 98 6.70 -1.85 -20.52
CA PRO A 98 6.63 -1.07 -19.28
C PRO A 98 6.76 -1.97 -18.04
N THR A 99 6.32 -3.23 -18.14
CA THR A 99 6.35 -4.17 -17.01
C THR A 99 7.77 -4.60 -16.65
N GLU A 100 8.61 -4.89 -17.64
CA GLU A 100 10.02 -5.20 -17.41
C GLU A 100 10.80 -3.96 -16.97
N LEU A 101 10.53 -2.80 -17.58
CA LEU A 101 11.14 -1.54 -17.18
C LEU A 101 10.93 -1.25 -15.69
N TYR A 102 9.71 -1.37 -15.20
CA TYR A 102 9.38 -1.09 -13.80
C TYR A 102 9.93 -2.13 -12.82
N LYS A 103 10.21 -3.37 -13.25
CA LYS A 103 11.00 -4.32 -12.45
C LYS A 103 12.43 -3.82 -12.26
N HIS A 104 13.06 -3.27 -13.29
CA HIS A 104 14.40 -2.67 -13.15
C HIS A 104 14.38 -1.41 -12.29
N ILE A 105 13.37 -0.54 -12.44
CA ILE A 105 13.19 0.64 -11.59
C ILE A 105 13.03 0.23 -10.12
N SER A 106 12.13 -0.72 -9.81
CA SER A 106 11.93 -1.17 -8.42
C SER A 106 13.18 -1.77 -7.79
N LYS A 107 13.97 -2.51 -8.58
CA LYS A 107 15.28 -3.02 -8.14
C LYS A 107 16.26 -1.88 -7.86
N ALA A 108 16.39 -0.91 -8.77
CA ALA A 108 17.28 0.23 -8.60
C ALA A 108 16.91 1.07 -7.36
N ILE A 109 15.62 1.33 -7.14
CA ILE A 109 15.13 2.00 -5.94
C ILE A 109 15.51 1.22 -4.69
N ARG A 110 15.22 -0.10 -4.65
CA ARG A 110 15.58 -0.94 -3.49
C ARG A 110 17.08 -0.91 -3.23
N ASP A 111 17.90 -1.12 -4.25
CA ASP A 111 19.36 -1.16 -4.11
C ASP A 111 19.90 0.19 -3.61
N ASN A 112 19.32 1.32 -4.05
CA ASN A 112 19.67 2.66 -3.57
C ASN A 112 19.25 2.87 -2.09
N LEU A 113 18.03 2.48 -1.74
CA LEU A 113 17.52 2.55 -0.36
C LEU A 113 18.36 1.69 0.59
N VAL A 114 18.69 0.44 0.22
CA VAL A 114 19.53 -0.46 1.01
C VAL A 114 20.91 0.16 1.27
N LYS A 115 21.55 0.73 0.24
CA LYS A 115 22.85 1.42 0.38
C LYS A 115 22.82 2.63 1.32
N ASN A 116 21.66 3.26 1.50
CA ASN A 116 21.49 4.45 2.33
C ASN A 116 20.66 4.19 3.59
N THR A 117 20.54 2.91 4.00
CA THR A 117 19.78 2.50 5.19
C THR A 117 20.14 3.30 6.44
N ASP A 118 21.44 3.50 6.69
CA ASP A 118 21.96 4.26 7.85
C ASP A 118 21.46 5.70 7.92
N LYS A 119 21.18 6.32 6.78
CA LYS A 119 20.67 7.70 6.71
C LYS A 119 19.15 7.73 6.88
N ILE A 120 18.46 6.77 6.28
CA ILE A 120 17.01 6.80 6.12
C ILE A 120 16.28 6.16 7.31
N LEU A 121 16.70 4.99 7.79
CA LEU A 121 16.00 4.26 8.85
C LEU A 121 16.64 4.50 10.21
N SER A 122 15.83 4.81 11.23
CA SER A 122 16.33 4.91 12.60
C SER A 122 16.65 3.53 13.20
N LYS A 123 17.59 3.54 14.16
CA LYS A 123 17.93 2.35 14.95
C LYS A 123 16.98 2.26 16.14
N HIS A 124 16.36 1.09 16.33
CA HIS A 124 15.49 0.83 17.47
C HIS A 124 16.12 -0.27 18.32
N ASN A 125 16.34 0.02 19.61
CA ASN A 125 16.94 -0.90 20.57
C ASN A 125 18.28 -1.51 20.10
N GLY A 126 19.09 -0.73 19.38
CA GLY A 126 20.40 -1.16 18.85
C GLY A 126 20.35 -2.01 17.57
N ALA A 127 19.16 -2.39 17.09
CA ALA A 127 18.96 -3.07 15.81
C ALA A 127 18.43 -2.10 14.76
N GLN A 128 18.86 -2.26 13.51
CA GLN A 128 18.36 -1.50 12.37
C GLN A 128 17.70 -2.44 11.39
N LYS A 129 16.50 -2.09 10.94
CA LYS A 129 15.84 -2.78 9.82
C LYS A 129 16.53 -2.41 8.51
N THR A 130 16.42 -3.27 7.51
CA THR A 130 16.87 -3.00 6.14
C THR A 130 15.68 -2.92 5.20
N PHE A 131 15.92 -2.41 3.99
CA PHE A 131 14.91 -2.36 2.93
C PHE A 131 14.73 -3.67 2.16
N ASP A 132 15.39 -4.76 2.55
CA ASP A 132 15.29 -6.05 1.84
C ASP A 132 13.84 -6.57 1.83
N GLY A 133 13.12 -6.38 2.94
CA GLY A 133 11.72 -6.75 3.08
C GLY A 133 10.70 -5.74 2.56
N LEU A 134 11.12 -4.55 2.07
CA LEU A 134 10.21 -3.49 1.63
C LEU A 134 9.34 -3.99 0.45
N PRO A 135 8.02 -4.09 0.57
CA PRO A 135 7.15 -4.40 -0.56
C PRO A 135 7.17 -3.23 -1.56
N ILE A 136 7.48 -3.52 -2.82
CA ILE A 136 7.36 -2.56 -3.93
C ILE A 136 6.38 -3.11 -4.94
N GLU A 137 5.25 -2.45 -5.08
CA GLU A 137 4.16 -2.84 -5.96
C GLU A 137 4.21 -2.03 -7.26
N LEU A 138 3.89 -2.68 -8.38
CA LEU A 138 3.91 -2.07 -9.70
C LEU A 138 2.49 -2.01 -10.23
N MET A 139 2.02 -0.82 -10.61
CA MET A 139 0.69 -0.62 -11.18
C MET A 139 0.80 0.12 -12.52
N PHE A 140 0.03 -0.32 -13.50
CA PHE A 140 0.01 0.25 -14.85
C PHE A 140 -1.39 0.73 -15.17
N ILE A 141 -1.55 2.02 -15.43
CA ILE A 141 -2.83 2.66 -15.65
C ILE A 141 -3.10 2.71 -17.15
N GLN A 142 -4.11 1.97 -17.58
CA GLN A 142 -4.58 2.00 -18.96
C GLN A 142 -5.55 3.16 -19.16
N ALA A 143 -5.35 3.90 -20.25
CA ALA A 143 -6.23 4.97 -20.67
C ALA A 143 -7.60 4.40 -21.11
N PRO A 144 -8.68 5.20 -21.00
CA PRO A 144 -9.97 4.85 -21.57
C PRO A 144 -9.81 4.49 -23.05
N LYS A 145 -10.44 3.38 -23.48
CA LYS A 145 -10.37 2.86 -24.87
C LYS A 145 -8.98 2.37 -25.32
N CYS A 146 -8.04 2.14 -24.40
CA CYS A 146 -6.82 1.40 -24.72
C CYS A 146 -7.19 -0.01 -25.20
N GLY A 147 -6.76 -0.37 -26.40
CA GLY A 147 -6.90 -1.73 -26.94
C GLY A 147 -5.60 -2.47 -26.72
N LEU A 148 -5.55 -3.34 -25.72
CA LEU A 148 -4.38 -4.13 -25.37
C LEU A 148 -4.61 -5.59 -25.78
N GLN A 149 -3.82 -6.09 -26.74
CA GLN A 149 -3.96 -7.45 -27.29
C GLN A 149 -2.63 -8.17 -27.35
N GLY A 150 -2.65 -9.51 -27.25
CA GLY A 150 -1.44 -10.33 -27.40
C GLY A 150 -1.24 -11.36 -26.30
N ASN A 151 -0.26 -12.23 -26.51
CA ASN A 151 0.13 -13.25 -25.54
C ASN A 151 1.21 -12.67 -24.60
N GLY A 152 1.15 -13.03 -23.31
CA GLY A 152 2.17 -12.61 -22.33
C GLY A 152 1.83 -11.33 -21.54
N ILE A 153 0.62 -10.80 -21.69
CA ILE A 153 0.15 -9.64 -20.93
C ILE A 153 -0.36 -10.11 -19.57
N ASN A 154 0.39 -9.81 -18.50
CA ASN A 154 -0.13 -10.00 -17.15
C ASN A 154 -1.09 -8.85 -16.80
N SER A 155 -2.40 -9.12 -16.87
CA SER A 155 -3.44 -8.15 -16.59
C SER A 155 -3.63 -7.82 -15.11
N SER A 156 -3.03 -8.56 -14.16
CA SER A 156 -3.30 -8.38 -12.73
C SER A 156 -2.91 -6.99 -12.19
N ASN A 157 -1.92 -6.36 -12.83
CA ASN A 157 -1.37 -5.08 -12.41
C ASN A 157 -1.76 -3.94 -13.37
N ILE A 158 -2.58 -4.24 -14.38
CA ILE A 158 -3.10 -3.26 -15.36
C ILE A 158 -4.52 -2.90 -14.94
N LEU A 159 -4.77 -1.62 -14.71
CA LEU A 159 -6.04 -1.13 -14.16
C LEU A 159 -6.42 0.24 -14.71
N PHE A 160 -7.68 0.62 -14.60
CA PHE A 160 -8.13 1.97 -14.94
C PHE A 160 -7.87 2.93 -13.79
N ALA A 161 -7.68 4.22 -14.10
CA ALA A 161 -7.38 5.25 -13.10
C ALA A 161 -8.39 5.27 -11.94
N GLU A 162 -9.67 4.99 -12.20
CA GLU A 162 -10.75 4.90 -11.20
C GLU A 162 -10.52 3.82 -10.13
N GLN A 163 -9.84 2.73 -10.48
CA GLN A 163 -9.56 1.62 -9.58
C GLN A 163 -8.34 1.88 -8.69
N LEU A 164 -7.48 2.82 -9.08
CA LEU A 164 -6.19 3.06 -8.46
C LEU A 164 -6.26 3.32 -6.94
N PRO A 165 -7.09 4.25 -6.43
CA PRO A 165 -7.14 4.51 -4.98
C PRO A 165 -7.61 3.29 -4.18
N ASN A 166 -8.63 2.60 -4.69
CA ASN A 166 -9.20 1.43 -4.02
C ASN A 166 -8.20 0.26 -3.98
N THR A 167 -7.40 0.08 -5.04
CA THR A 167 -6.36 -0.96 -5.08
C THR A 167 -5.25 -0.66 -4.07
N ILE A 168 -4.75 0.57 -4.02
CA ILE A 168 -3.73 0.99 -3.04
C ILE A 168 -4.25 0.80 -1.61
N ALA A 169 -5.48 1.24 -1.31
CA ALA A 169 -6.08 1.09 0.01
C ALA A 169 -6.25 -0.38 0.43
N LYS A 170 -6.60 -1.26 -0.52
CA LYS A 170 -6.67 -2.71 -0.30
C LYS A 170 -5.30 -3.31 0.02
N HIS A 171 -4.26 -2.93 -0.72
CA HIS A 171 -2.90 -3.38 -0.48
C HIS A 171 -2.40 -2.92 0.89
N TYR A 172 -2.53 -1.63 1.21
CA TYR A 172 -2.25 -1.08 2.54
C TYR A 172 -2.97 -1.89 3.65
N SER A 173 -4.27 -2.11 3.50
CA SER A 173 -5.07 -2.87 4.47
C SER A 173 -4.62 -4.34 4.59
N SER A 174 -4.16 -4.94 3.49
CA SER A 174 -3.62 -6.31 3.46
C SER A 174 -2.31 -6.43 4.24
N TYR A 175 -1.36 -5.50 4.05
CA TYR A 175 -0.13 -5.47 4.87
C TYR A 175 -0.43 -5.18 6.34
N LYS A 176 -1.33 -4.23 6.61
CA LYS A 176 -1.78 -3.92 7.98
C LYS A 176 -2.38 -5.16 8.67
N LYS A 177 -3.20 -5.95 7.97
CA LYS A 177 -3.75 -7.20 8.52
C LYS A 177 -2.69 -8.27 8.76
N ARG A 178 -1.70 -8.40 7.87
CA ARG A 178 -0.58 -9.35 8.04
C ARG A 178 0.22 -9.06 9.30
N LEU A 179 0.37 -7.79 9.68
CA LEU A 179 1.00 -7.40 10.95
C LEU A 179 0.27 -8.01 12.17
N TYR A 180 -1.07 -7.99 12.18
CA TYR A 180 -1.85 -8.54 13.30
C TYR A 180 -1.93 -10.07 13.33
N GLN A 181 -1.70 -10.74 12.19
CA GLN A 181 -1.76 -12.19 12.06
C GLN A 181 -0.41 -12.87 12.34
N GLN A 182 0.51 -12.19 13.02
CA GLN A 182 1.86 -12.67 13.35
C GLN A 182 1.84 -13.80 14.41
N PHE A 183 1.12 -14.90 14.12
CA PHE A 183 1.37 -16.21 14.67
C PHE A 183 2.37 -16.90 13.74
N GLY A 184 3.67 -16.91 14.09
CA GLY A 184 4.68 -17.69 13.37
C GLY A 184 5.95 -16.98 12.88
N GLY A 185 6.21 -15.73 13.28
CA GLY A 185 7.57 -15.17 13.19
C GLY A 185 8.04 -14.62 11.82
N MET A 186 7.15 -14.36 10.85
CA MET A 186 7.54 -13.57 9.67
C MET A 186 7.57 -12.07 10.03
N ASP A 187 8.73 -11.42 9.89
CA ASP A 187 8.89 -9.97 10.05
C ASP A 187 8.26 -9.26 8.85
N VAL A 188 7.30 -8.39 9.09
CA VAL A 188 6.66 -7.57 8.07
C VAL A 188 7.34 -6.21 8.09
N PHE A 189 7.85 -5.79 6.93
CA PHE A 189 8.43 -4.45 6.82
C PHE A 189 7.40 -3.39 7.19
N ARG A 190 7.81 -2.46 8.04
CA ARG A 190 6.99 -1.34 8.50
C ARG A 190 7.88 -0.14 8.79
N PHE A 191 7.57 0.99 8.17
CA PHE A 191 8.12 2.28 8.53
C PHE A 191 7.55 2.76 9.87
N ILE A 192 8.38 3.41 10.66
CA ILE A 192 7.91 4.36 11.66
C ILE A 192 7.64 5.69 10.95
N SER A 193 6.76 6.52 11.50
CA SER A 193 6.38 7.80 10.90
C SER A 193 7.59 8.62 10.46
N SER A 194 8.55 8.89 11.34
CA SER A 194 9.76 9.65 11.00
C SER A 194 10.57 9.06 9.83
N ASP A 195 10.72 7.74 9.77
CA ASP A 195 11.44 7.05 8.69
C ASP A 195 10.67 7.07 7.36
N LEU A 196 9.33 7.11 7.40
CA LEU A 196 8.50 7.29 6.22
C LEU A 196 8.80 8.63 5.54
N TYR A 197 8.84 9.71 6.32
CA TYR A 197 9.17 11.06 5.80
C TYR A 197 10.62 11.14 5.34
N ALA A 198 11.56 10.59 6.11
CA ALA A 198 12.97 10.52 5.71
C ALA A 198 13.17 9.78 4.39
N CYS A 199 12.45 8.67 4.19
CA CYS A 199 12.48 7.90 2.96
C CYS A 199 11.90 8.72 1.79
N ALA A 200 10.79 9.42 2.02
CA ALA A 200 10.18 10.25 0.99
C ALA A 200 11.09 11.40 0.55
N ASP A 201 11.70 12.13 1.50
CA ASP A 201 12.67 13.20 1.21
C ASP A 201 13.91 12.65 0.48
N PHE A 202 14.43 11.50 0.93
CA PHE A 202 15.55 10.84 0.26
C PHE A 202 15.23 10.50 -1.20
N LEU A 203 14.04 9.96 -1.48
CA LEU A 203 13.64 9.57 -2.83
C LEU A 203 13.54 10.77 -3.78
N VAL A 204 13.17 11.95 -3.29
CA VAL A 204 13.14 13.18 -4.12
C VAL A 204 14.48 13.94 -4.14
N GLY A 205 15.50 13.44 -3.44
CA GLY A 205 16.83 14.07 -3.37
C GLY A 205 16.92 15.24 -2.40
N ASN A 206 15.96 15.38 -1.48
CA ASN A 206 16.00 16.39 -0.43
C ASN A 206 16.96 15.97 0.69
N GLU A 207 17.42 16.95 1.46
CA GLU A 207 18.15 16.69 2.70
C GLU A 207 17.20 16.15 3.78
N ILE A 208 17.64 15.12 4.49
CA ILE A 208 16.85 14.50 5.57
C ILE A 208 16.97 15.36 6.83
N ASP A 209 15.87 15.99 7.22
CA ASP A 209 15.78 16.79 8.44
C ASP A 209 14.78 16.19 9.44
N ARG A 210 15.30 15.34 10.34
CA ARG A 210 14.49 14.62 11.33
C ARG A 210 13.78 15.54 12.32
N THR A 211 14.19 16.80 12.46
CA THR A 211 13.53 17.75 13.38
C THR A 211 12.16 18.18 12.87
N LYS A 212 11.91 18.05 11.56
CA LYS A 212 10.65 18.42 10.90
C LYS A 212 9.66 17.27 10.80
N TYR A 213 10.07 16.05 11.12
CA TYR A 213 9.23 14.87 10.99
C TYR A 213 8.43 14.64 12.26
N PRO A 214 7.21 14.11 12.15
CA PRO A 214 6.44 13.72 13.32
C PRO A 214 7.24 12.72 14.15
N GLU A 215 7.29 12.94 15.46
CA GLU A 215 7.89 12.00 16.38
C GLU A 215 7.22 10.62 16.21
N ALA A 216 8.04 9.58 16.35
CA ALA A 216 7.55 8.23 16.39
C ALA A 216 6.54 8.10 17.54
N GLN A 217 5.25 8.08 17.24
CA GLN A 217 4.28 7.71 18.27
C GLN A 217 4.61 6.28 18.68
N PRO A 218 4.85 6.01 19.98
CA PRO A 218 4.98 4.65 20.46
C PRO A 218 3.70 3.93 20.04
N ASP A 219 3.89 2.78 19.41
CA ASP A 219 2.81 2.04 18.79
C ASP A 219 1.76 1.74 19.87
N GLN A 220 0.55 2.28 19.76
CA GLN A 220 -0.56 1.90 20.65
C GLN A 220 -0.89 0.39 20.52
N SER A 221 -0.24 -0.34 19.60
CA SER A 221 -0.24 -1.80 19.57
C SER A 221 0.49 -2.45 20.75
N GLU A 222 1.46 -1.79 21.40
CA GLU A 222 2.10 -2.33 22.61
C GLU A 222 1.22 -2.15 23.86
N GLU A 223 0.35 -1.13 23.90
CA GLU A 223 -0.66 -0.95 24.96
C GLU A 223 -1.88 -1.86 24.81
N ALA A 224 -2.00 -2.58 23.68
CA ALA A 224 -2.75 -3.83 23.66
C ALA A 224 -1.96 -4.92 24.40
N GLN A 225 -1.60 -4.65 25.66
CA GLN A 225 -1.34 -5.68 26.64
C GLN A 225 -2.44 -6.72 26.46
N VAL A 226 -1.99 -7.93 26.17
CA VAL A 226 -2.78 -9.14 26.12
C VAL A 226 -3.67 -9.17 27.36
N LYS A 227 -4.89 -8.62 27.27
CA LYS A 227 -6.01 -9.09 28.07
C LYS A 227 -6.17 -10.51 27.58
N LYS A 228 -5.45 -11.43 28.25
CA LYS A 228 -5.65 -12.87 28.11
C LYS A 228 -7.16 -13.03 28.09
N PRO A 229 -7.75 -13.55 27.00
CA PRO A 229 -9.19 -13.77 27.00
C PRO A 229 -9.46 -14.55 28.27
N SER A 230 -10.30 -14.00 29.15
CA SER A 230 -10.70 -14.68 30.38
C SER A 230 -11.05 -16.10 29.94
N ARG A 231 -10.33 -17.08 30.49
CA ARG A 231 -10.49 -18.50 30.12
C ARG A 231 -11.99 -18.72 29.99
N ARG A 232 -12.48 -19.00 28.78
CA ARG A 232 -13.87 -19.44 28.61
C ARG A 232 -13.95 -20.72 29.42
N VAL A 233 -14.51 -20.62 30.62
CA VAL A 233 -14.82 -21.77 31.44
C VAL A 233 -15.89 -22.51 30.68
N ILE A 234 -15.48 -23.56 29.96
CA ILE A 234 -16.42 -24.51 29.38
C ILE A 234 -17.03 -25.24 30.57
N VAL A 235 -18.18 -24.75 31.04
CA VAL A 235 -18.99 -25.48 32.00
C VAL A 235 -19.56 -26.70 31.25
N ARG A 236 -18.88 -27.84 31.33
CA ARG A 236 -19.43 -29.12 30.90
C ARG A 236 -20.49 -29.54 31.91
N THR A 237 -21.76 -29.22 31.64
CA THR A 237 -22.86 -29.87 32.33
C THR A 237 -23.01 -31.29 31.77
N LYS A 238 -22.75 -32.30 32.61
CA LYS A 238 -23.14 -33.68 32.32
C LYS A 238 -24.66 -33.77 32.50
N ARG A 239 -25.40 -34.17 31.45
CA ARG A 239 -26.74 -34.74 31.66
C ARG A 239 -26.56 -36.14 32.28
N ALA A 240 -27.41 -36.48 33.25
CA ALA A 240 -27.60 -37.88 33.62
C ALA A 240 -28.10 -38.64 32.38
N GLY A 241 -27.31 -39.56 31.85
CA GLY A 241 -27.70 -40.40 30.70
C GLY A 241 -26.92 -40.27 29.38
N GLY A 242 -25.71 -39.67 29.38
CA GLY A 242 -24.64 -39.90 28.39
C GLY A 242 -24.99 -40.01 26.89
N GLY A 243 -24.93 -38.88 26.16
CA GLY A 243 -24.84 -38.86 24.69
C GLY A 243 -24.62 -37.43 24.14
N PRO A 244 -23.86 -37.22 23.04
CA PRO A 244 -23.52 -35.89 22.54
C PRO A 244 -24.69 -35.23 21.78
N GLY A 245 -25.24 -34.15 22.33
CA GLY A 245 -26.25 -33.32 21.67
C GLY A 245 -25.66 -32.02 21.12
N VAL A 246 -25.88 -31.73 19.83
CA VAL A 246 -25.54 -30.44 19.22
C VAL A 246 -26.62 -29.42 19.56
N ILE A 247 -26.29 -28.38 20.32
CA ILE A 247 -27.19 -27.23 20.55
C ILE A 247 -27.11 -26.33 19.33
N LYS A 248 -28.23 -26.18 18.60
CA LYS A 248 -28.30 -25.27 17.45
C LYS A 248 -28.50 -23.85 17.98
N ALA A 249 -27.85 -22.86 17.35
CA ALA A 249 -27.89 -21.45 17.79
C ALA A 249 -29.30 -20.85 17.96
N ARG A 250 -30.31 -21.43 17.28
CA ARG A 250 -31.73 -21.07 17.40
C ARG A 250 -32.38 -21.39 18.75
N ASP A 251 -31.78 -22.29 19.54
CA ASP A 251 -32.33 -22.73 20.84
C ASP A 251 -31.85 -21.86 22.01
N ILE A 252 -30.96 -20.90 21.74
CA ILE A 252 -30.44 -19.95 22.74
C ILE A 252 -31.38 -18.74 22.78
N LYS A 253 -32.28 -18.68 23.76
CA LYS A 253 -33.09 -17.48 24.01
C LYS A 253 -32.20 -16.38 24.63
N PRO A 254 -32.23 -15.14 24.13
CA PRO A 254 -31.53 -14.03 24.77
C PRO A 254 -32.16 -13.73 26.14
N GLY A 255 -31.33 -13.69 27.19
CA GLY A 255 -31.77 -13.45 28.55
C GLY A 255 -32.33 -12.04 28.72
N LYS A 256 -33.56 -11.92 29.25
CA LYS A 256 -34.12 -10.66 29.72
C LYS A 256 -33.29 -10.17 30.92
N LYS A 257 -32.61 -9.03 30.79
CA LYS A 257 -32.07 -8.31 31.95
C LYS A 257 -33.24 -7.85 32.82
N LYS A 258 -33.33 -8.36 34.05
CA LYS A 258 -34.14 -7.77 35.12
C LYS A 258 -33.55 -6.40 35.47
N LEU A 259 -34.26 -5.33 35.15
CA LEU A 259 -34.12 -4.06 35.87
C LEU A 259 -34.76 -4.27 37.24
N ALA A 260 -33.94 -4.31 38.28
CA ALA A 260 -34.39 -4.26 39.66
C ALA A 260 -33.67 -3.12 40.37
N ALA A 261 -34.49 -2.32 41.03
CA ALA A 261 -34.22 -1.08 41.75
C ALA A 261 -33.02 -1.12 42.70
N MET A 262 -32.33 0.02 42.81
CA MET A 262 -31.74 0.49 44.06
C MET A 262 -32.05 1.98 44.18
N GLU A 263 -33.19 2.28 44.80
CA GLU A 263 -33.37 3.52 45.55
C GLU A 263 -32.99 3.26 47.01
N ASN A 264 -32.21 4.19 47.54
CA ASN A 264 -32.15 4.68 48.92
C ASN A 264 -31.65 3.78 50.06
N ASN A 265 -30.46 4.13 50.55
CA ASN A 265 -30.20 4.59 51.93
C ASN A 265 -28.74 5.08 52.02
N GLU A 266 -28.35 6.11 52.75
CA GLU A 266 -29.01 7.20 53.47
C GLU A 266 -27.86 8.16 53.86
N MET A 267 -28.21 9.40 54.17
CA MET A 267 -27.30 10.45 54.64
C MET A 267 -26.52 10.01 55.89
N GLN A 268 -25.22 10.31 55.94
CA GLN A 268 -24.55 10.71 57.17
C GLN A 268 -24.54 12.24 57.22
N ASN A 269 -25.46 12.79 58.00
CA ASN A 269 -25.14 13.59 59.18
C ASN A 269 -25.71 12.84 60.38
#